data_AF-H9EZU1-F1
#
_entry.id   AF-H9EZU1-F1
#
_cell.length_a   1.000
_cell.length_b   1.000
_cell.length_c   1.000
_cell.angle_alpha   90.00
_cell.angle_beta   90.00
_cell.angle_gamma   90.00
#
_symmetry.space_group_name_H-M   'P 1'
#
loop_
_entity.id
_entity.type
_entity.pdbx_description
1 polymer ?
#
loop_
_entity_poly.entity_id
_entity_poly.type
_entity_poly.pdbx_seq_one_letter_code
_entity_poly.pdbx_strand_id
1 'polypeptide(L)'
;MPLAFCGSENHSAAYRVDQGVLNNGCFVDALNVVPHVFLLFITFPILFIGWGSQSSKVHIHHSTWLHFPGHNLRWILTFMLLFVLVCEIAEGILSDGVTESRHLHLYMPAGMAFMAAVTSVVYYHNIETSNFPKLLIALLVYWTLAFITKTIKFVKFLDHAIGFSQLRFCLTGLLAILYGMLLLV
;
A
#
# COMPACT_ATOMS: atom_id res chain seq x y z
N MET A 1 -26.77 -2.00 10.74
CA MET A 1 -25.60 -2.10 11.64
C MET A 1 -24.56 -1.09 11.18
N PRO A 2 -23.82 -0.41 12.08
CA PRO A 2 -22.78 0.53 11.70
C PRO A 2 -21.62 -0.17 10.97
N LEU A 3 -20.92 0.55 10.09
CA LEU A 3 -19.71 0.08 9.44
C LEU A 3 -18.57 -0.01 10.47
N ALA A 4 -18.14 -1.21 10.80
CA ALA A 4 -17.07 -1.47 11.76
C ALA A 4 -15.79 -1.91 11.03
N PHE A 5 -14.63 -1.43 11.48
CA PHE A 5 -13.35 -1.78 10.87
C PHE A 5 -12.98 -3.25 11.13
N CYS A 6 -13.09 -3.67 12.40
CA CYS A 6 -12.76 -5.01 12.86
C CYS A 6 -13.96 -5.98 12.90
N GLY A 7 -15.13 -5.56 12.42
CA GLY A 7 -16.39 -6.26 12.68
C GLY A 7 -17.06 -5.82 14.00
N SER A 8 -18.36 -6.11 14.12
CA SER A 8 -19.17 -5.76 15.30
C SER A 8 -19.69 -7.00 16.06
N GLU A 9 -19.23 -8.19 15.67
CA GLU A 9 -19.58 -9.46 16.32
C GLU A 9 -19.07 -9.50 17.77
N ASN A 10 -19.77 -10.27 18.62
CA ASN A 10 -19.43 -10.50 20.03
C ASN A 10 -19.14 -9.20 20.81
N HIS A 11 -20.01 -8.19 20.71
CA HIS A 11 -19.86 -6.89 21.36
C HIS A 11 -18.52 -6.19 21.04
N SER A 12 -18.09 -6.25 19.77
CA SER A 12 -16.84 -5.63 19.30
C SER A 12 -15.58 -6.22 19.97
N ALA A 13 -15.61 -7.51 20.33
CA ALA A 13 -14.47 -8.20 20.94
C ALA A 13 -13.19 -8.15 20.08
N ALA A 14 -13.32 -8.02 18.75
CA ALA A 14 -12.21 -7.87 17.81
C ALA A 14 -11.36 -6.60 18.05
N TYR A 15 -11.86 -5.62 18.82
CA TYR A 15 -11.11 -4.43 19.22
C TYR A 15 -10.31 -4.61 20.53
N ARG A 16 -10.48 -5.73 21.24
CA ARG A 16 -9.74 -5.98 22.49
C ARG A 16 -8.26 -6.23 22.21
N VAL A 17 -7.38 -5.61 22.99
CA VAL A 17 -5.91 -5.68 22.83
C VAL A 17 -5.22 -6.32 24.03
N ASP A 18 -5.97 -7.04 24.85
CA ASP A 18 -5.53 -7.56 26.15
C ASP A 18 -4.36 -8.55 26.04
N GLN A 19 -4.20 -9.20 24.89
CA GLN A 19 -3.11 -10.16 24.60
C GLN A 19 -1.94 -9.53 23.82
N GLY A 20 -1.85 -8.20 23.81
CA GLY A 20 -0.82 -7.45 23.12
C GLY A 20 -1.30 -6.83 21.80
N VAL A 21 -0.87 -5.61 21.55
CA VAL A 21 -1.37 -4.77 20.44
C VAL A 21 -1.10 -5.39 19.07
N LEU A 22 0.11 -5.95 18.86
CA LEU A 22 0.48 -6.59 17.59
C LEU A 22 -0.02 -8.02 17.44
N ASN A 23 -0.62 -8.60 18.49
CA ASN A 23 -1.25 -9.92 18.40
C ASN A 23 -2.72 -9.81 17.98
N ASN A 24 -3.30 -8.60 17.98
CA ASN A 24 -4.61 -8.35 17.40
C ASN A 24 -4.47 -8.21 15.87
N GLY A 25 -5.02 -9.17 15.13
CA GLY A 25 -4.97 -9.18 13.66
C GLY A 25 -5.56 -7.92 13.02
N CYS A 26 -6.67 -7.41 13.56
CA CYS A 26 -7.28 -6.18 13.05
C CYS A 26 -6.39 -4.95 13.27
N PHE A 27 -5.68 -4.88 14.41
CA PHE A 27 -4.73 -3.79 14.65
C PHE A 27 -3.57 -3.82 13.65
N VAL A 28 -3.05 -5.01 13.34
CA VAL A 28 -1.99 -5.17 12.34
C VAL A 28 -2.47 -4.71 10.95
N ASP A 29 -3.72 -4.96 10.60
CA ASP A 29 -4.31 -4.44 9.35
C ASP A 29 -4.53 -2.93 9.39
N ALA A 30 -4.92 -2.35 10.54
CA ALA A 30 -4.97 -0.90 10.72
C ALA A 30 -3.58 -0.26 10.55
N LEU A 31 -2.53 -0.89 11.08
CA LEU A 31 -1.15 -0.43 10.95
C LEU A 31 -0.70 -0.39 9.48
N ASN A 32 -1.16 -1.35 8.66
CA ASN A 32 -0.87 -1.37 7.21
C ASN A 32 -1.52 -0.21 6.44
N VAL A 33 -2.58 0.43 6.97
CA VAL A 33 -3.19 1.59 6.31
C VAL A 33 -2.29 2.83 6.41
N VAL A 34 -1.51 2.95 7.49
CA VAL A 34 -0.77 4.17 7.85
C VAL A 34 0.21 4.64 6.76
N PRO A 35 1.10 3.78 6.21
CA PRO A 35 2.06 4.24 5.19
C PRO A 35 1.38 4.71 3.90
N HIS A 36 0.29 4.06 3.51
CA HIS A 36 -0.44 4.37 2.27
C HIS A 36 -1.15 5.71 2.37
N VAL A 37 -1.83 5.97 3.49
CA VAL A 37 -2.45 7.26 3.78
C VAL A 37 -1.41 8.37 3.87
N PHE A 38 -0.27 8.10 4.52
CA PHE A 38 0.85 9.03 4.60
C PHE A 38 1.35 9.45 3.21
N LEU A 39 1.59 8.49 2.30
CA LEU A 39 2.02 8.80 0.94
C LEU A 39 0.99 9.66 0.19
N LEU A 40 -0.29 9.31 0.29
CA LEU A 40 -1.35 10.05 -0.39
C LEU A 40 -1.34 11.52 0.10
N PHE A 41 -1.34 11.75 1.40
CA PHE A 41 -1.36 13.12 1.94
C PHE A 41 -0.13 13.95 1.58
N ILE A 42 1.07 13.37 1.54
CA ILE A 42 2.28 14.13 1.18
C ILE A 42 2.36 14.38 -0.34
N THR A 43 1.92 13.42 -1.17
CA THR A 43 2.05 13.53 -2.63
C THR A 43 0.94 14.34 -3.28
N PHE A 44 -0.28 14.35 -2.74
CA PHE A 44 -1.40 15.10 -3.32
C PHE A 44 -1.07 16.58 -3.55
N PRO A 45 -0.63 17.36 -2.54
CA PRO A 45 -0.28 18.77 -2.74
C PRO A 45 0.80 18.96 -3.81
N ILE A 46 1.81 18.08 -3.85
CA ILE A 46 2.91 18.17 -4.81
C ILE A 46 2.42 17.94 -6.23
N LEU A 47 1.59 16.92 -6.44
CA LEU A 47 1.01 16.60 -7.74
C LEU A 47 0.09 17.73 -8.25
N PHE A 48 -0.73 18.32 -7.36
CA PHE A 48 -1.59 19.46 -7.72
C PHE A 48 -0.78 20.70 -8.10
N ILE A 49 0.31 21.01 -7.38
CA ILE A 49 1.21 22.12 -7.72
C ILE A 49 1.90 21.87 -9.06
N GLY A 50 2.41 20.64 -9.27
CA GLY A 50 3.03 20.23 -10.52
C GLY A 50 2.07 20.40 -11.71
N TRP A 51 0.85 19.90 -11.57
CA TRP A 51 -0.18 20.01 -12.60
C TRP A 51 -0.61 21.45 -12.89
N GLY A 52 -0.83 22.27 -11.85
CA GLY A 52 -1.18 23.69 -12.01
C GLY A 52 -0.10 24.50 -12.72
N SER A 53 1.17 24.24 -12.39
CA SER A 53 2.33 24.87 -13.05
C SER A 53 2.40 24.50 -14.55
N GLN A 54 2.22 23.22 -14.87
CA GLN A 54 2.21 22.73 -16.26
C GLN A 54 1.06 23.31 -17.09
N SER A 55 -0.13 23.44 -16.49
CA SER A 55 -1.29 24.05 -17.15
C SER A 55 -1.06 25.54 -17.48
N SER A 56 -0.18 26.24 -16.76
CA SER A 56 0.10 27.66 -16.96
C SER A 56 1.21 27.97 -17.99
N LYS A 57 2.09 27.01 -18.29
CA LYS A 57 3.32 27.21 -19.09
C LYS A 57 3.54 26.11 -20.15
N VAL A 58 2.50 25.80 -20.93
CA VAL A 58 2.47 24.70 -21.92
C VAL A 58 3.52 24.82 -23.05
N HIS A 59 4.10 26.00 -23.28
CA HIS A 59 4.97 26.26 -24.45
C HIS A 59 6.46 25.92 -24.29
N ILE A 60 6.93 25.39 -23.16
CA ILE A 60 8.35 24.99 -22.98
C ILE A 60 8.42 23.51 -22.60
N HIS A 61 8.11 22.61 -23.54
CA HIS A 61 8.16 21.15 -23.34
C HIS A 61 9.20 20.48 -24.24
N HIS A 62 10.43 20.98 -24.18
CA HIS A 62 11.59 20.17 -24.56
C HIS A 62 12.52 20.06 -23.35
N SER A 63 11.98 19.46 -22.28
CA SER A 63 12.82 18.91 -21.21
C SER A 63 13.37 17.58 -21.71
N THR A 64 14.68 17.43 -21.74
CA THR A 64 15.33 16.15 -21.99
C THR A 64 14.85 15.15 -20.93
N TRP A 65 14.00 14.21 -21.34
CA TRP A 65 13.50 13.16 -20.46
C TRP A 65 14.63 12.20 -20.13
N LEU A 66 15.03 12.16 -18.87
CA LEU A 66 16.10 11.30 -18.40
C LEU A 66 15.51 10.31 -17.40
N HIS A 67 15.50 9.04 -17.80
CA HIS A 67 15.07 7.95 -16.93
C HIS A 67 16.13 7.69 -15.86
N PHE A 68 15.70 7.47 -14.62
CA PHE A 68 16.63 6.99 -13.60
C PHE A 68 17.06 5.54 -13.90
N PRO A 69 18.26 5.14 -13.46
CA PRO A 69 18.66 3.73 -13.48
C PRO A 69 17.59 2.86 -12.83
N GLY A 70 17.27 1.70 -13.42
CA GLY A 70 16.24 0.79 -12.88
C GLY A 70 14.80 1.11 -13.28
N HIS A 71 14.54 2.18 -14.05
CA HIS A 71 13.20 2.59 -14.51
C HIS A 71 12.32 1.42 -14.98
N ASN A 72 12.77 0.65 -15.97
CA ASN A 72 11.99 -0.45 -16.55
C ASN A 72 11.60 -1.52 -15.53
N LEU A 73 12.55 -1.89 -14.65
CA LEU A 73 12.31 -2.89 -13.62
C LEU A 73 11.27 -2.40 -12.60
N ARG A 74 11.37 -1.13 -12.19
CA ARG A 74 10.42 -0.49 -11.27
C ARG A 74 8.99 -0.52 -11.81
N TRP A 75 8.79 -0.26 -13.09
CA TRP A 75 7.47 -0.36 -13.73
C TRP A 75 6.93 -1.78 -13.73
N ILE A 76 7.74 -2.76 -14.14
CA ILE A 76 7.35 -4.17 -14.15
C ILE A 76 6.93 -4.63 -12.74
N LEU A 77 7.76 -4.33 -11.74
CA LEU A 77 7.48 -4.65 -10.34
C LEU A 77 6.20 -3.97 -9.85
N THR A 78 5.93 -2.73 -10.28
CA THR A 78 4.71 -2.03 -9.88
C THR A 78 3.47 -2.63 -10.54
N PHE A 79 3.53 -3.07 -11.81
CA PHE A 79 2.41 -3.77 -12.44
C PHE A 79 2.12 -5.11 -11.74
N MET A 80 3.16 -5.87 -11.39
CA MET A 80 3.00 -7.08 -10.59
C MET A 80 2.38 -6.77 -9.21
N LEU A 81 2.86 -5.72 -8.55
CA LEU A 81 2.29 -5.25 -7.28
C LEU A 81 0.80 -4.92 -7.40
N LEU A 82 0.41 -4.13 -8.40
CA LEU A 82 -1.00 -3.75 -8.63
C LEU A 82 -1.87 -4.99 -8.87
N PHE A 83 -1.37 -5.96 -9.64
CA PHE A 83 -2.08 -7.22 -9.86
C PHE A 83 -2.31 -7.99 -8.56
N VAL A 84 -1.27 -8.15 -7.74
CA VAL A 84 -1.38 -8.87 -6.46
C VAL A 84 -2.28 -8.12 -5.47
N LEU A 85 -2.27 -6.79 -5.47
CA LEU A 85 -3.18 -5.97 -4.66
C LEU A 85 -4.64 -6.14 -5.08
N VAL A 86 -4.94 -6.24 -6.38
CA VAL A 86 -6.29 -6.58 -6.86
C VAL A 86 -6.71 -7.96 -6.38
N CYS A 87 -5.79 -8.93 -6.37
CA CYS A 87 -6.06 -10.25 -5.79
C CYS A 87 -6.32 -10.20 -4.27
N GLU A 88 -5.57 -9.39 -3.50
CA GLU A 88 -5.80 -9.19 -2.06
C GLU A 88 -7.16 -8.51 -1.80
N ILE A 89 -7.57 -7.56 -2.64
CA ILE A 89 -8.92 -6.96 -2.59
C ILE A 89 -10.00 -8.01 -2.86
N ALA A 90 -9.84 -8.81 -3.91
CA ALA A 90 -10.80 -9.84 -4.29
C ALA A 90 -10.96 -10.90 -3.19
N GLU A 91 -9.85 -11.38 -2.62
CA GLU A 91 -9.86 -12.28 -1.48
C GLU A 91 -10.50 -11.61 -0.25
N GLY A 92 -10.20 -10.34 0.02
CA GLY A 92 -10.81 -9.59 1.12
C GLY A 92 -12.33 -9.43 1.02
N ILE A 93 -12.85 -9.17 -0.19
CA ILE A 93 -14.30 -9.07 -0.44
C ILE A 93 -14.98 -10.43 -0.30
N LEU A 94 -14.39 -11.49 -0.84
CA LEU A 94 -14.93 -12.85 -0.73
C LEU A 94 -14.96 -13.33 0.73
N SER A 95 -13.92 -13.03 1.49
CA SER A 95 -13.82 -13.35 2.92
C SER A 95 -14.79 -12.52 3.79
N ASP A 96 -15.07 -11.26 3.44
CA ASP A 96 -16.12 -10.46 4.12
C ASP A 96 -17.53 -11.01 3.84
N GLY A 97 -17.77 -11.48 2.61
CA GLY A 97 -19.10 -11.94 2.16
C GLY A 97 -19.64 -13.18 2.85
N VAL A 98 -18.80 -13.92 3.58
CA VAL A 98 -19.18 -15.12 4.34
C VAL A 98 -19.40 -14.86 5.84
N THR A 99 -19.14 -13.63 6.31
CA THR A 99 -19.28 -13.24 7.73
C THR A 99 -20.61 -12.53 8.01
N GLU A 100 -21.12 -12.61 9.26
CA GLU A 100 -22.40 -11.98 9.63
C GLU A 100 -22.30 -10.45 9.72
N SER A 101 -21.15 -9.94 10.16
CA SER A 101 -20.85 -8.49 10.21
C SER A 101 -19.87 -8.05 9.13
N ARG A 102 -19.80 -6.74 8.87
CA ARG A 102 -18.85 -6.17 7.92
C ARG A 102 -17.47 -6.01 8.56
N HIS A 103 -16.46 -6.59 7.92
CA HIS A 103 -15.06 -6.61 8.31
C HIS A 103 -14.22 -5.81 7.30
N LEU A 104 -14.27 -4.47 7.37
CA LEU A 104 -13.57 -3.58 6.44
C LEU A 104 -12.05 -3.79 6.40
N HIS A 105 -11.44 -4.20 7.52
CA HIS A 105 -9.99 -4.45 7.60
C HIS A 105 -9.47 -5.50 6.61
N LEU A 106 -10.35 -6.35 6.06
CA LEU A 106 -9.99 -7.39 5.10
C LEU A 106 -9.62 -6.83 3.71
N TYR A 107 -10.22 -5.72 3.28
CA TYR A 107 -10.01 -5.16 1.94
C TYR A 107 -9.64 -3.68 1.93
N MET A 108 -9.95 -2.91 2.98
CA MET A 108 -9.63 -1.49 3.06
C MET A 108 -8.11 -1.22 2.99
N PRO A 109 -7.23 -1.95 3.71
CA PRO A 109 -5.78 -1.75 3.56
C PRO A 109 -5.28 -2.03 2.14
N ALA A 110 -5.80 -3.09 1.49
CA ALA A 110 -5.43 -3.44 0.12
C ALA A 110 -5.91 -2.40 -0.90
N GLY A 111 -7.13 -1.86 -0.72
CA GLY A 111 -7.65 -0.76 -1.55
C GLY A 111 -6.82 0.52 -1.41
N MET A 112 -6.45 0.89 -0.18
CA MET A 112 -5.58 2.04 0.06
C MET A 112 -4.17 1.82 -0.50
N ALA A 113 -3.63 0.60 -0.37
CA ALA A 113 -2.36 0.22 -0.96
C ALA A 113 -2.38 0.33 -2.49
N PHE A 114 -3.48 -0.07 -3.14
CA PHE A 114 -3.65 0.06 -4.59
C PHE A 114 -3.62 1.53 -5.01
N MET A 115 -4.40 2.39 -4.35
CA MET A 115 -4.40 3.83 -4.63
C MET A 115 -3.03 4.48 -4.38
N ALA A 116 -2.35 4.07 -3.30
CA ALA A 116 -1.00 4.54 -2.99
C ALA A 116 0.02 4.06 -4.04
N ALA A 117 -0.06 2.81 -4.51
CA ALA A 117 0.83 2.29 -5.55
C ALA A 117 0.65 3.05 -6.88
N VAL A 118 -0.59 3.29 -7.32
CA VAL A 118 -0.88 4.11 -8.50
C VAL A 118 -0.32 5.53 -8.31
N THR A 119 -0.60 6.17 -7.17
CA THR A 119 -0.12 7.53 -6.88
C THR A 119 1.40 7.59 -6.83
N SER A 120 2.06 6.54 -6.31
CA SER A 120 3.52 6.44 -6.22
C SER A 120 4.20 6.42 -7.60
N VAL A 121 3.59 5.75 -8.58
CA VAL A 121 4.09 5.69 -9.96
C VAL A 121 3.85 7.01 -10.68
N VAL A 122 2.67 7.61 -10.52
CA VAL A 122 2.38 8.94 -11.05
C VAL A 122 3.38 9.95 -10.47
N TYR A 123 3.63 9.90 -9.17
CA TYR A 123 4.60 10.74 -8.50
C TYR A 123 6.02 10.52 -9.02
N TYR A 124 6.47 9.27 -9.18
CA TYR A 124 7.77 8.94 -9.75
C TYR A 124 7.91 9.48 -11.18
N HIS A 125 6.90 9.30 -12.04
CA HIS A 125 6.89 9.82 -13.40
C HIS A 125 7.01 11.37 -13.43
N ASN A 126 6.31 12.06 -12.53
CA ASN A 126 6.43 13.52 -12.41
C ASN A 126 7.84 13.96 -11.94
N ILE A 127 8.50 13.18 -11.08
CA ILE A 127 9.88 13.46 -10.68
C ILE A 127 10.84 13.26 -11.85
N GLU A 128 10.68 12.19 -12.63
CA GLU A 128 11.53 11.95 -13.82
C GLU A 128 11.38 13.04 -14.87
N THR A 129 10.16 13.49 -15.14
CA THR A 129 9.91 14.55 -16.12
C THR A 129 10.42 15.91 -15.64
N SER A 130 10.36 16.18 -14.32
CA SER A 130 10.85 17.42 -13.71
C SER A 130 12.35 17.41 -13.35
N ASN A 131 13.02 16.24 -13.40
CA ASN A 131 14.43 16.06 -13.05
C ASN A 131 14.82 16.59 -11.64
N PHE A 132 13.94 16.45 -10.64
CA PHE A 132 14.20 16.90 -9.26
C PHE A 132 14.33 15.73 -8.27
N PRO A 133 15.50 15.06 -8.18
CA PRO A 133 15.65 13.79 -7.47
C PRO A 133 15.47 13.89 -5.94
N LYS A 134 15.59 15.09 -5.34
CA LYS A 134 15.39 15.27 -3.88
C LYS A 134 13.98 14.87 -3.43
N LEU A 135 12.99 14.94 -4.31
CA LEU A 135 11.62 14.52 -4.02
C LEU A 135 11.46 12.98 -3.88
N LEU A 136 12.44 12.18 -4.34
CA LEU A 136 12.44 10.72 -4.19
C LEU A 136 12.60 10.27 -2.74
N ILE A 137 13.13 11.12 -1.86
CA ILE A 137 13.32 10.78 -0.43
C ILE A 137 11.98 10.44 0.23
N ALA A 138 10.91 11.17 -0.08
CA ALA A 138 9.57 10.87 0.43
C ALA A 138 9.10 9.47 0.00
N LEU A 139 9.42 9.07 -1.23
CA LEU A 139 9.05 7.78 -1.79
C LEU A 139 9.88 6.65 -1.18
N LEU A 140 11.17 6.87 -0.90
CA LEU A 140 12.04 5.94 -0.17
C LEU A 140 11.54 5.67 1.25
N VAL A 141 11.16 6.73 1.98
CA VAL A 141 10.57 6.62 3.31
C VAL A 141 9.27 5.81 3.25
N TYR A 142 8.41 6.09 2.27
CA TYR A 142 7.17 5.34 2.06
C TYR A 142 7.42 3.84 1.87
N TRP A 143 8.29 3.46 0.91
CA TRP A 143 8.57 2.04 0.65
C TRP A 143 9.18 1.34 1.86
N THR A 144 10.02 2.03 2.63
CA THR A 144 10.57 1.51 3.88
C THR A 144 9.47 1.23 4.91
N LEU A 145 8.56 2.19 5.14
CA LEU A 145 7.44 2.02 6.07
C LEU A 145 6.45 0.94 5.62
N ALA A 146 6.12 0.89 4.32
CA ALA A 146 5.25 -0.12 3.74
C ALA A 146 5.86 -1.53 3.86
N PHE A 147 7.17 -1.67 3.62
CA PHE A 147 7.88 -2.93 3.79
C PHE A 147 7.89 -3.39 5.26
N ILE A 148 8.18 -2.50 6.21
CA ILE A 148 8.18 -2.83 7.65
C ILE A 148 6.80 -3.29 8.10
N THR A 149 5.75 -2.54 7.77
CA THR A 149 4.38 -2.87 8.19
C THR A 149 3.85 -4.17 7.59
N LYS A 150 4.12 -4.45 6.31
CA LYS A 150 3.80 -5.76 5.71
C LYS A 150 4.64 -6.89 6.30
N THR A 151 5.91 -6.64 6.62
CA THR A 151 6.77 -7.65 7.28
C THR A 151 6.23 -8.01 8.66
N ILE A 152 5.80 -7.03 9.46
CA ILE A 152 5.14 -7.27 10.74
C ILE A 152 3.91 -8.16 10.55
N LYS A 153 3.05 -7.86 9.56
CA LYS A 153 1.88 -8.69 9.23
C LYS A 153 2.27 -10.12 8.88
N PHE A 154 3.28 -10.29 8.04
CA PHE A 154 3.75 -11.61 7.62
C PHE A 154 4.31 -12.44 8.79
N VAL A 155 5.14 -11.85 9.64
CA VAL A 155 5.67 -12.53 10.84
C VAL A 155 4.53 -12.88 11.80
N LYS A 156 3.52 -12.00 11.95
CA LYS A 156 2.35 -12.32 12.75
C LYS A 156 1.52 -13.45 12.20
N PHE A 157 1.45 -13.64 10.88
CA PHE A 157 0.85 -14.86 10.35
C PHE A 157 1.62 -16.13 10.71
N LEU A 158 2.95 -16.08 10.72
CA LEU A 158 3.78 -17.21 11.17
C LEU A 158 3.56 -17.51 12.65
N ASP A 159 3.52 -16.48 13.52
CA ASP A 159 3.28 -16.62 14.96
C ASP A 159 1.91 -17.30 15.25
N HIS A 160 0.89 -17.00 14.44
CA HIS A 160 -0.45 -17.58 14.56
C HIS A 160 -0.59 -18.93 13.83
N ALA A 161 0.52 -19.54 13.39
CA ALA A 161 0.56 -20.80 12.66
C ALA A 161 -0.29 -20.81 11.37
N ILE A 162 -0.48 -19.64 10.74
CA ILE A 162 -1.12 -19.52 9.44
C ILE A 162 -0.09 -19.91 8.37
N GLY A 163 -0.39 -20.97 7.61
CA GLY A 163 0.50 -21.51 6.59
C GLY A 163 0.05 -21.23 5.16
N PHE A 164 0.78 -21.84 4.21
CA PHE A 164 0.53 -21.75 2.76
C PHE A 164 -0.84 -22.29 2.31
N SER A 165 -1.59 -22.96 3.18
CA SER A 165 -2.98 -23.37 2.89
C SER A 165 -3.93 -22.18 2.78
N GLN A 166 -3.60 -21.04 3.39
CA GLN A 166 -4.41 -19.83 3.36
C GLN A 166 -3.92 -18.89 2.25
N LEU A 167 -4.79 -18.55 1.30
CA LEU A 167 -4.44 -17.69 0.16
C LEU A 167 -3.84 -16.35 0.61
N ARG A 168 -4.42 -15.73 1.65
CA ARG A 168 -3.95 -14.45 2.19
C ARG A 168 -2.51 -14.50 2.69
N PHE A 169 -2.05 -15.64 3.21
CA PHE A 169 -0.66 -15.83 3.62
C PHE A 169 0.29 -15.75 2.41
N CYS A 170 -0.03 -16.51 1.35
CA CYS A 170 0.74 -16.51 0.11
C CYS A 170 0.79 -15.13 -0.54
N LEU A 171 -0.35 -14.42 -0.62
CA LEU A 171 -0.43 -13.07 -1.16
C LEU A 171 0.40 -12.08 -0.32
N THR A 172 0.31 -12.15 1.01
CA THR A 172 1.07 -11.25 1.90
C THR A 172 2.57 -11.47 1.79
N GLY A 173 3.02 -12.72 1.69
CA GLY A 173 4.43 -13.05 1.45
C GLY A 173 4.93 -12.51 0.11
N LEU A 174 4.14 -12.69 -0.95
CA LEU A 174 4.47 -12.14 -2.28
C LEU A 174 4.55 -10.61 -2.27
N LEU A 175 3.62 -9.93 -1.58
CA LEU A 175 3.62 -8.47 -1.43
C LEU A 175 4.83 -7.98 -0.63
N ALA A 176 5.20 -8.67 0.44
CA ALA A 176 6.40 -8.33 1.23
C ALA A 176 7.66 -8.39 0.37
N ILE A 177 7.79 -9.43 -0.47
CA ILE A 177 8.88 -9.56 -1.43
C ILE A 177 8.84 -8.41 -2.45
N LEU A 178 7.68 -8.12 -3.05
CA LEU A 178 7.54 -7.05 -4.05
C LEU A 178 7.88 -5.66 -3.47
N TYR A 179 7.43 -5.35 -2.25
CA TYR A 179 7.82 -4.11 -1.56
C TYR A 179 9.31 -4.06 -1.26
N GLY A 180 9.93 -5.19 -0.88
CA GLY A 180 11.37 -5.28 -0.69
C GLY A 180 12.15 -5.06 -2.00
N MET A 181 11.71 -5.64 -3.11
CA MET A 181 12.33 -5.43 -4.42
C MET A 181 12.18 -3.97 -4.89
N LEU A 182 10.99 -3.37 -4.74
CA LEU A 182 10.74 -1.96 -5.11
C LEU A 182 11.52 -0.97 -4.23
N LEU A 183 11.86 -1.33 -2.99
CA LEU A 183 12.72 -0.53 -2.13
C LEU A 183 14.18 -0.52 -2.61
N LEU A 184 14.63 -1.61 -3.24
CA LEU A 184 16.00 -1.77 -3.74
C LEU A 184 16.25 -1.14 -5.11
N VAL A 185 15.19 -0.85 -5.89
CA VAL A 185 15.23 -0.33 -7.26
C VAL A 185 14.85 1.15 -7.33
#